data_AF-A0A226D439-F1
#
_entry.id   AF-A0A226D439-F1
#
_cell.length_a   1.000
_cell.length_b   1.000
_cell.length_c   1.000
_cell.angle_alpha   90.00
_cell.angle_beta   90.00
_cell.angle_gamma   90.00
#
_symmetry.space_group_name_H-M   'P 1'
#
loop_
_entity.id
_entity.type
_entity.pdbx_description
1 polymer ?
#
loop_
_entity_poly.entity_id
_entity_poly.type
_entity_poly.pdbx_seq_one_letter_code
_entity_poly.pdbx_strand_id
1 'polypeptide(L)'
;MRATKITSLSDLTNLWDSTNMKNLQAGVLLTSATLRNSYAVCGFSLSAFHEHHTFQDCMLRLLGEHYNFTYRPQKRNEIPLISLGKMDFGVVMGNDFVTDVFFYYLEMYDVKFPTFDFIIITQFPSPVNSIIGLFNPFEGVIGLSILASCIGITLILQSDGNGLSNTCNLLRSLQEFTMVQSLLFGQSIADGILKKVKNKKVSRPLLGIWFLSCYILMDNLYQGSIYSDLAVRNPPLVPKTFDELVSANVTIITTTPGHFLQKSGISTKASLLTESIIPDLLRKNFASNFNKFLKNLVSKIVYINAKPENTMSMSTSISKSITIRSNESLKSIPTNGMLAFMDTADYLQLWTELLNILGSRLVMQSMGRQLRVPLWQDDLGQSKFYLASN
;
A
#
# COMPACT_ATOMS: atom_id res chain seq x y z
N MET A 1 -22.31 -30.60 -46.45
CA MET A 1 -22.17 -29.22 -45.92
C MET A 1 -21.75 -28.31 -47.06
N ARG A 2 -22.45 -27.19 -47.30
CA ARG A 2 -21.96 -26.15 -48.23
C ARG A 2 -20.89 -25.36 -47.50
N ALA A 3 -19.69 -25.25 -48.07
CA ALA A 3 -18.64 -24.38 -47.54
C ALA A 3 -19.12 -22.93 -47.62
N THR A 4 -19.53 -22.36 -46.48
CA THR A 4 -19.79 -20.93 -46.36
C THR A 4 -18.47 -20.19 -46.49
N LYS A 5 -18.36 -19.35 -47.52
CA LYS A 5 -17.16 -18.52 -47.74
C LYS A 5 -17.08 -17.50 -46.61
N ILE A 6 -16.12 -17.66 -45.71
CA ILE A 6 -15.84 -16.72 -44.62
C ILE A 6 -15.16 -15.50 -45.25
N THR A 7 -15.87 -14.37 -45.33
CA THR A 7 -15.36 -13.14 -45.96
C THR A 7 -14.98 -12.06 -44.96
N SER A 8 -15.41 -12.18 -43.70
CA SER A 8 -15.17 -11.22 -42.64
C SER A 8 -15.02 -11.90 -41.27
N LEU A 9 -14.47 -11.18 -40.29
CA LEU A 9 -14.48 -11.62 -38.89
C LEU A 9 -15.91 -11.84 -38.37
N SER A 10 -16.88 -11.03 -38.82
CA SER A 10 -18.29 -11.21 -38.47
C SER A 10 -18.85 -12.52 -38.99
N ASP A 11 -18.42 -12.99 -40.17
CA ASP A 11 -18.85 -14.29 -40.71
C ASP A 11 -18.26 -15.44 -39.87
N LEU A 12 -17.03 -15.29 -39.39
CA LEU A 12 -16.40 -16.25 -38.50
C LEU A 12 -17.12 -16.29 -37.14
N THR A 13 -17.45 -15.12 -36.57
CA THR A 13 -18.24 -15.03 -35.33
C THR A 13 -19.63 -15.63 -35.53
N ASN A 14 -20.35 -15.27 -36.60
CA ASN A 14 -21.67 -15.84 -36.89
C ASN A 14 -21.62 -17.36 -37.16
N LEU A 15 -20.56 -17.84 -37.82
CA LEU A 15 -20.35 -19.26 -38.05
C LEU A 15 -20.04 -19.98 -36.73
N TRP A 16 -19.13 -19.44 -35.93
CA TRP A 16 -18.81 -19.93 -34.60
C TRP A 16 -20.06 -19.96 -33.73
N ASP A 17 -20.84 -18.89 -33.71
CA ASP A 17 -22.09 -18.80 -32.96
C ASP A 17 -23.12 -19.80 -33.47
N SER A 18 -23.32 -19.92 -34.78
CA SER A 18 -24.26 -20.91 -35.34
C SER A 18 -23.84 -22.36 -35.12
N THR A 19 -22.55 -22.61 -34.91
CA THR A 19 -21.97 -23.95 -34.71
C THR A 19 -21.86 -24.30 -33.23
N ASN A 20 -21.50 -23.34 -32.38
CA ASN A 20 -21.14 -23.51 -30.98
C ASN A 20 -22.10 -22.82 -29.98
N MET A 21 -22.90 -21.81 -30.40
CA MET A 21 -24.01 -21.26 -29.59
C MET A 21 -25.32 -22.03 -29.76
N LYS A 22 -25.34 -23.12 -30.55
CA LYS A 22 -26.46 -24.05 -30.46
C LYS A 22 -26.45 -24.66 -29.07
N ASN A 23 -27.52 -24.39 -28.32
CA ASN A 23 -27.99 -25.12 -27.16
C ASN A 23 -27.12 -26.34 -26.82
N LEU A 24 -26.13 -26.16 -25.93
CA LEU A 24 -25.20 -27.20 -25.51
C LEU A 24 -25.85 -28.19 -24.53
N GLN A 25 -27.17 -28.36 -24.65
CA GLN A 25 -27.99 -29.27 -23.87
C GLN A 25 -27.37 -30.67 -23.88
N ALA A 26 -27.36 -31.30 -22.69
CA ALA A 26 -26.74 -32.59 -22.39
C ALA A 26 -25.19 -32.62 -22.35
N GLY A 27 -24.52 -31.53 -22.70
CA GLY A 27 -23.08 -31.40 -22.51
C GLY A 27 -22.72 -31.09 -21.05
N VAL A 28 -21.67 -31.76 -20.56
CA VAL A 28 -21.11 -31.53 -19.22
C VAL A 28 -19.76 -30.82 -19.35
N LEU A 29 -19.69 -29.58 -18.85
CA LEU A 29 -18.44 -28.84 -18.69
C LEU A 29 -17.81 -29.18 -17.34
N LEU A 30 -16.57 -29.66 -17.34
CA LEU A 30 -15.86 -30.00 -16.12
C LEU A 30 -15.24 -28.75 -15.50
N THR A 31 -15.23 -28.67 -14.17
CA THR A 31 -14.52 -27.62 -13.44
C THR A 31 -13.85 -28.17 -12.19
N SER A 32 -12.73 -27.58 -11.80
CA SER A 32 -12.02 -27.86 -10.55
C SER A 32 -12.63 -27.07 -9.38
N ALA A 33 -13.53 -26.12 -9.66
CA ALA A 33 -14.24 -25.37 -8.63
C ALA A 33 -15.15 -26.30 -7.82
N THR A 34 -14.96 -26.33 -6.50
CA THR A 34 -15.85 -27.05 -5.58
C THR A 34 -17.12 -26.24 -5.40
N LEU A 35 -18.15 -26.53 -6.19
CA LEU A 35 -19.44 -25.88 -6.05
C LEU A 35 -20.10 -26.30 -4.75
N ARG A 36 -20.25 -25.34 -3.85
CA ARG A 36 -21.01 -25.54 -2.61
C ARG A 36 -22.51 -25.28 -2.79
N ASN A 37 -22.91 -24.50 -3.81
CA ASN A 37 -24.30 -24.12 -3.97
C ASN A 37 -24.67 -23.87 -5.44
N SER A 38 -25.48 -24.77 -6.02
CA SER A 38 -26.02 -24.63 -7.37
C SER A 38 -27.05 -23.49 -7.51
N TYR A 39 -27.54 -22.94 -6.39
CA TYR A 39 -28.54 -21.88 -6.36
C TYR A 39 -27.93 -20.48 -6.26
N ALA A 40 -26.65 -20.32 -6.57
CA ALA A 40 -25.92 -19.08 -6.34
C ALA A 40 -26.48 -17.89 -7.15
N VAL A 41 -27.21 -16.97 -6.53
CA VAL A 41 -27.75 -15.79 -7.23
C VAL A 41 -26.58 -14.89 -7.66
N CYS A 42 -26.40 -14.73 -8.96
CA CYS A 42 -25.32 -13.95 -9.57
C CYS A 42 -25.87 -12.64 -10.11
N GLY A 43 -25.53 -11.53 -9.45
CA GLY A 43 -26.00 -10.20 -9.80
C GLY A 43 -25.94 -9.23 -8.61
N PHE A 44 -26.29 -7.97 -8.86
CA PHE A 44 -26.31 -6.89 -7.87
C PHE A 44 -27.55 -6.97 -6.97
N SER A 45 -27.75 -8.08 -6.26
CA SER A 45 -28.81 -8.16 -5.25
C SER A 45 -28.21 -7.92 -3.87
N LEU A 46 -28.32 -6.70 -3.35
CA LEU A 46 -27.89 -6.39 -1.98
C LEU A 46 -28.60 -7.24 -0.91
N SER A 47 -29.81 -7.73 -1.19
CA SER A 47 -30.60 -8.58 -0.29
C SER A 47 -30.30 -10.08 -0.42
N ALA A 48 -29.74 -10.53 -1.54
CA ALA A 48 -29.46 -11.95 -1.82
C ALA A 48 -27.97 -12.24 -2.07
N PHE A 49 -27.10 -11.25 -1.82
CA PHE A 49 -25.66 -11.44 -1.88
C PHE A 49 -25.23 -12.31 -0.70
N HIS A 50 -25.13 -13.61 -0.95
CA HIS A 50 -24.48 -14.51 -0.02
C HIS A 50 -22.97 -14.39 -0.20
N GLU A 51 -22.25 -14.09 0.88
CA GLU A 51 -20.78 -13.91 0.92
C GLU A 51 -19.99 -15.11 0.35
N HIS A 52 -20.65 -16.25 0.14
CA HIS A 52 -20.03 -17.51 -0.30
C HIS A 52 -19.91 -17.67 -1.82
N HIS A 53 -20.51 -16.78 -2.64
CA HIS A 53 -20.43 -16.94 -4.10
C HIS A 53 -19.17 -16.29 -4.65
N THR A 54 -18.32 -17.09 -5.31
CA THR A 54 -17.13 -16.55 -5.97
C THR A 54 -17.49 -16.00 -7.35
N PHE A 55 -16.70 -15.05 -7.85
CA PHE A 55 -16.84 -14.56 -9.23
C PHE A 55 -16.76 -15.70 -10.26
N GLN A 56 -15.96 -16.74 -9.98
CA GLN A 56 -15.80 -17.92 -10.82
C GLN A 56 -17.10 -18.73 -10.89
N ASP A 57 -17.75 -18.97 -9.74
CA ASP A 57 -19.04 -19.66 -9.69
C ASP A 57 -20.09 -18.88 -10.50
N CYS A 58 -20.07 -17.55 -10.38
CA CYS A 58 -20.99 -16.70 -11.12
C CYS A 58 -20.73 -16.65 -12.62
N MET A 59 -19.47 -16.62 -13.03
CA MET A 59 -19.14 -16.72 -14.44
C MET A 59 -19.58 -18.07 -15.00
N LEU A 60 -19.27 -19.18 -14.33
CA LEU A 60 -19.69 -20.52 -14.75
C LEU A 60 -21.21 -20.64 -14.85
N ARG A 61 -21.94 -20.08 -13.88
CA ARG A 61 -23.40 -20.06 -13.91
C ARG A 61 -23.94 -19.25 -15.07
N LEU A 62 -23.48 -18.02 -15.26
CA LEU A 62 -23.94 -17.14 -16.34
C LEU A 62 -23.63 -17.74 -17.72
N LEU A 63 -22.44 -18.34 -17.89
CA LEU A 63 -22.09 -19.07 -19.11
C LEU A 63 -22.99 -20.31 -19.28
N GLY A 64 -23.22 -21.08 -18.22
CA GLY A 64 -24.10 -22.25 -18.24
C GLY A 64 -25.54 -21.90 -18.62
N GLU A 65 -26.09 -20.80 -18.10
CA GLU A 65 -27.41 -20.28 -18.47
C GLU A 65 -27.45 -19.75 -19.90
N HIS A 66 -26.41 -19.03 -20.33
CA HIS A 66 -26.35 -18.42 -21.67
C HIS A 66 -26.19 -19.46 -22.80
N TYR A 67 -25.34 -20.47 -22.59
CA TYR A 67 -25.05 -21.51 -23.59
C TYR A 67 -25.80 -22.83 -23.33
N ASN A 68 -26.61 -22.90 -22.27
CA ASN A 68 -27.45 -24.03 -21.87
C ASN A 68 -26.68 -25.35 -21.62
N PHE A 69 -25.49 -25.28 -21.01
CA PHE A 69 -24.74 -26.47 -20.57
C PHE A 69 -24.85 -26.68 -19.06
N THR A 70 -24.62 -27.92 -18.64
CA THR A 70 -24.44 -28.25 -17.22
C THR A 70 -22.96 -28.32 -16.90
N TYR A 71 -22.56 -27.81 -15.75
CA TYR A 71 -21.18 -27.92 -15.29
C TYR A 71 -21.10 -28.80 -14.05
N ARG A 72 -20.03 -29.57 -13.92
CA ARG A 72 -19.85 -30.56 -12.85
C ARG A 72 -18.41 -30.51 -12.30
N PRO A 73 -18.23 -30.55 -10.97
CA PRO A 73 -16.89 -30.70 -10.39
C PRO A 73 -16.23 -31.98 -10.91
N GLN A 74 -15.02 -31.88 -11.45
CA GLN A 74 -14.28 -33.04 -11.94
C GLN A 74 -13.85 -33.91 -10.76
N LYS A 75 -14.27 -35.17 -10.75
CA LYS A 75 -13.70 -36.20 -9.88
C LYS A 75 -12.57 -36.89 -10.62
N ARG A 76 -11.48 -37.19 -9.90
CA ARG A 76 -10.18 -37.57 -10.47
C ARG A 76 -10.18 -38.76 -11.44
N ASN A 77 -11.21 -39.61 -11.43
CA ASN A 77 -11.29 -40.81 -12.27
C ASN A 77 -12.60 -40.90 -13.07
N GLU A 78 -13.43 -39.87 -13.04
CA GLU A 78 -14.68 -39.82 -13.80
C GLU A 78 -14.51 -38.84 -14.95
N ILE A 79 -14.07 -39.34 -16.10
CA ILE A 79 -14.25 -38.62 -17.37
C ILE A 79 -15.64 -39.03 -17.86
N PRO A 80 -16.65 -38.15 -17.79
CA PRO A 80 -17.97 -38.50 -18.32
C PRO A 80 -17.84 -38.81 -19.81
N LEU A 81 -18.60 -39.80 -20.29
CA LEU A 81 -18.61 -40.20 -21.71
C LEU A 81 -18.88 -39.02 -22.65
N ILE A 82 -19.61 -38.01 -22.17
CA ILE A 82 -19.97 -36.80 -22.91
C ILE A 82 -19.52 -35.61 -22.08
N SER A 83 -18.27 -35.18 -22.29
CA SER A 83 -17.74 -33.92 -21.76
C SER A 83 -17.57 -32.92 -22.90
N LEU A 84 -18.00 -31.68 -22.69
CA LEU A 84 -17.74 -30.59 -23.62
C LEU A 84 -16.30 -30.06 -23.50
N GLY A 85 -15.64 -30.33 -22.37
CA GLY A 85 -14.34 -29.79 -22.04
C GLY A 85 -14.21 -29.49 -20.55
N LYS A 86 -13.15 -28.78 -20.20
CA LYS A 86 -12.85 -28.35 -18.83
C LYS A 86 -12.60 -26.84 -18.80
N MET A 87 -13.20 -26.16 -17.83
CA MET A 87 -12.98 -24.74 -17.58
C MET A 87 -12.64 -24.51 -16.11
N ASP A 88 -11.43 -23.97 -15.90
CA ASP A 88 -10.91 -23.63 -14.59
C ASP A 88 -10.46 -22.18 -14.55
N PHE A 89 -10.58 -21.56 -13.39
CA PHE A 89 -10.18 -20.18 -13.16
C PHE A 89 -9.21 -20.10 -11.99
N GLY A 90 -8.23 -19.19 -12.09
CA GLY A 90 -7.29 -18.92 -10.99
C GLY A 90 -6.39 -20.11 -10.61
N VAL A 91 -6.19 -21.06 -11.52
CA VAL A 91 -5.24 -22.17 -11.33
C VAL A 91 -3.83 -21.65 -11.60
N VAL A 92 -2.92 -21.99 -10.68
CA VAL A 92 -1.51 -21.62 -10.84
C VAL A 92 -0.87 -22.58 -11.83
N MET A 93 -0.22 -22.04 -12.86
CA MET A 93 0.53 -22.83 -13.83
C MET A 93 1.85 -23.31 -13.22
N GLY A 94 1.80 -24.43 -12.52
CA GLY A 94 2.97 -25.21 -12.12
C GLY A 94 3.32 -26.28 -13.16
N ASN A 95 4.50 -26.89 -13.04
CA ASN A 95 4.96 -27.97 -13.94
C ASN A 95 3.96 -29.13 -14.04
N ASP A 96 3.32 -29.49 -12.93
CA ASP A 96 2.32 -30.56 -12.90
C ASP A 96 1.09 -30.17 -13.75
N PHE A 97 0.60 -28.94 -13.63
CA PHE A 97 -0.51 -28.45 -14.44
C PHE A 97 -0.15 -28.35 -15.93
N VAL A 98 1.06 -27.89 -16.26
CA VAL A 98 1.53 -27.85 -17.66
C VAL A 98 1.56 -29.26 -18.25
N THR A 99 2.00 -30.25 -17.47
CA THR A 99 1.99 -31.65 -17.90
C THR A 99 0.55 -32.14 -18.14
N ASP A 100 -0.39 -31.79 -17.25
CA ASP A 100 -1.81 -32.11 -17.44
C ASP A 100 -2.39 -31.41 -18.68
N VAL A 101 -2.05 -30.14 -18.93
CA VAL A 101 -2.47 -29.39 -20.12
C VAL A 101 -2.05 -30.11 -21.39
N PHE A 102 -0.79 -30.57 -21.47
CA PHE A 102 -0.31 -31.35 -22.61
C PHE A 102 -0.95 -32.73 -22.70
N PHE A 103 -1.16 -33.42 -21.59
CA PHE A 103 -1.71 -34.77 -21.56
C PHE A 103 -3.19 -34.81 -21.97
N TYR A 104 -3.97 -33.82 -21.52
CA TYR A 104 -5.41 -33.72 -21.79
C TYR A 104 -5.75 -32.85 -23.00
N TYR A 105 -4.73 -32.34 -23.72
CA TYR A 105 -4.90 -31.42 -24.85
C TYR A 105 -5.78 -30.20 -24.48
N LEU A 106 -5.57 -29.64 -23.29
CA LEU A 106 -6.31 -28.46 -22.85
C LEU A 106 -5.81 -27.22 -23.60
N GLU A 107 -6.74 -26.40 -24.08
CA GLU A 107 -6.40 -25.13 -24.68
C GLU A 107 -6.34 -24.03 -23.61
N MET A 108 -5.25 -23.26 -23.60
CA MET A 108 -5.08 -22.12 -22.71
C MET A 108 -5.71 -20.88 -23.36
N TYR A 109 -6.86 -20.46 -22.82
CA TYR A 109 -7.57 -19.29 -23.34
C TYR A 109 -6.88 -17.97 -22.98
N ASP A 110 -6.48 -17.82 -21.72
CA ASP A 110 -5.87 -16.60 -21.20
C ASP A 110 -4.86 -16.93 -20.10
N VAL A 111 -3.75 -16.20 -20.11
CA VAL A 111 -2.67 -16.31 -19.14
C VAL A 111 -2.39 -14.92 -18.60
N LYS A 112 -2.68 -14.72 -17.32
CA LYS A 112 -2.39 -13.46 -16.64
C LYS A 112 -1.19 -13.63 -15.71
N PHE A 113 -0.25 -12.71 -15.81
CA PHE A 113 0.83 -12.58 -14.85
C PHE A 113 0.37 -11.67 -13.71
N PRO A 114 0.25 -12.18 -12.48
CA PRO A 114 -0.17 -11.36 -11.35
C PRO A 114 0.90 -10.33 -11.04
N THR A 115 0.50 -9.05 -10.96
CA THR A 115 1.33 -7.98 -10.42
C THR A 115 1.11 -7.89 -8.92
N PHE A 116 2.20 -7.89 -8.16
CA PHE A 116 2.16 -7.71 -6.72
C PHE A 116 2.58 -6.30 -6.36
N ASP A 117 1.72 -5.64 -5.60
CA ASP A 117 1.99 -4.35 -4.99
C ASP A 117 1.92 -4.50 -3.47
N PHE A 118 2.11 -3.41 -2.74
CA PHE A 118 1.89 -3.42 -1.30
C PHE A 118 1.25 -2.14 -0.80
N ILE A 119 0.50 -2.29 0.29
CA ILE A 119 -0.03 -1.19 1.09
C ILE A 119 0.54 -1.28 2.51
N ILE A 120 0.76 -0.14 3.14
CA ILE A 120 1.16 -0.03 4.53
C ILE A 120 -0.05 0.37 5.37
N ILE A 121 -0.27 -0.36 6.44
CA ILE A 121 -1.29 -0.06 7.44
C ILE A 121 -0.56 0.39 8.70
N THR A 122 -0.91 1.56 9.18
CA THR A 122 -0.29 2.16 10.36
C THR A 122 -1.33 2.86 11.21
N GLN A 123 -0.95 3.24 12.43
CA GLN A 123 -1.79 4.08 13.26
C GLN A 123 -1.90 5.48 12.65
N PHE A 124 -3.03 6.16 12.87
CA PHE A 124 -3.07 7.59 12.59
C PHE A 124 -2.00 8.30 13.40
N PRO A 125 -1.33 9.30 12.81
CA PRO A 125 -0.35 10.08 13.54
C PRO A 125 -0.98 10.67 14.80
N SER A 126 -0.39 10.35 15.94
CA SER A 126 -0.74 10.99 17.21
C SER A 126 -0.31 12.45 17.16
N PRO A 127 -1.09 13.39 17.71
CA PRO A 127 -0.61 14.76 17.91
C PRO A 127 0.74 14.71 18.63
N VAL A 128 1.68 15.53 18.16
CA VAL A 128 3.01 15.61 18.75
C VAL A 128 2.88 16.24 20.13
N ASN A 129 2.68 15.42 21.16
CA ASN A 129 2.55 15.90 22.54
C ASN A 129 3.90 16.26 23.18
N SER A 130 4.91 16.54 22.37
CA SER A 130 6.24 16.88 22.88
C SER A 130 6.34 18.38 23.10
N ILE A 131 6.62 18.78 24.34
CA ILE A 131 6.99 20.16 24.70
C ILE A 131 8.19 20.63 23.86
N ILE A 132 9.02 19.71 23.36
CA ILE A 132 10.15 20.03 22.48
C ILE A 132 9.67 20.63 21.15
N GLY A 133 8.48 20.26 20.65
CA GLY A 133 7.90 20.86 19.45
C GLY A 133 7.66 22.37 19.60
N LEU A 134 7.32 22.83 20.82
CA LEU A 134 7.18 24.26 21.12
C LEU A 134 8.50 25.03 20.89
N PHE A 135 9.64 24.39 21.13
CA PHE A 135 10.97 25.00 21.02
C PHE A 135 11.63 24.77 19.66
N ASN A 136 11.02 23.98 18.78
CA ASN A 136 11.58 23.62 17.48
C ASN A 136 10.79 24.12 16.24
N PRO A 137 10.03 25.22 16.27
CA PRO A 137 9.37 25.69 15.05
C PRO A 137 10.33 26.35 14.06
N PHE A 138 11.51 26.78 14.53
CA PHE A 138 12.51 27.43 13.70
C PHE A 138 13.67 26.49 13.40
N GLU A 139 14.11 26.50 12.14
CA GLU A 139 15.39 25.93 11.77
C GLU A 139 16.50 26.56 12.61
N GLY A 140 17.51 25.76 12.99
CA GLY A 140 18.58 26.24 13.87
C GLY A 140 19.26 27.52 13.38
N VAL A 141 19.29 27.76 12.06
CA VAL A 141 19.84 28.98 11.46
C VAL A 141 19.04 30.23 11.84
N ILE A 142 17.70 30.15 11.84
CA ILE A 142 16.83 31.27 12.22
C ILE A 142 16.99 31.55 13.71
N GLY A 143 17.01 30.51 14.54
CA GLY A 143 17.27 30.64 15.98
C GLY A 143 18.62 31.32 16.29
N LEU A 144 19.69 30.92 15.60
CA LEU A 144 21.00 31.55 15.71
C LEU A 144 20.99 33.00 15.21
N SER A 145 20.26 33.30 14.15
CA SER A 145 20.15 34.67 13.61
C SER A 145 19.43 35.60 14.58
N ILE A 146 18.38 35.13 15.26
CA ILE A 146 17.69 35.87 16.32
C ILE A 146 18.64 36.11 17.49
N LEU A 147 19.37 35.07 17.93
CA LEU A 147 20.33 35.20 19.02
C LEU A 147 21.44 36.22 18.69
N ALA A 148 22.00 36.15 17.47
CA ALA A 148 22.99 37.10 17.00
C ALA A 148 22.43 38.53 16.93
N SER A 149 21.18 38.70 16.48
CA SER A 149 20.47 39.96 16.47
C SER A 149 20.29 40.54 17.87
N CYS A 150 19.90 39.72 18.85
CA CYS A 150 19.82 40.13 20.26
C CYS A 150 21.17 40.63 20.80
N ILE A 151 22.26 39.89 20.53
CA ILE A 151 23.62 40.30 20.92
C ILE A 151 23.98 41.64 20.27
N GLY A 152 23.70 41.81 18.98
CA GLY A 152 23.97 43.05 18.25
C GLY A 152 23.25 44.26 18.86
N ILE A 153 21.97 44.13 19.20
CA ILE A 153 21.20 45.20 19.85
C ILE A 153 21.72 45.48 21.26
N THR A 154 22.09 44.46 22.04
CA THR A 154 22.73 44.65 23.34
C THR A 154 24.02 45.48 23.22
N LEU A 155 24.87 45.20 22.22
CA LEU A 155 26.09 45.96 21.98
C LEU A 155 25.81 47.42 21.58
N ILE A 156 24.77 47.66 20.79
CA ILE A 156 24.34 49.02 20.42
C ILE A 156 23.86 49.79 21.66
N LEU A 157 23.05 49.16 22.53
CA LEU A 157 22.57 49.76 23.77
C LEU A 157 23.70 50.12 24.74
N GLN A 158 24.73 49.27 24.83
CA GLN A 158 25.94 49.55 25.63
C GLN A 158 26.71 50.74 25.10
N SER A 159 26.85 50.83 23.78
CA SER A 159 27.61 51.89 23.11
C SER A 159 26.98 53.27 23.28
N ASP A 160 25.65 53.35 23.43
CA ASP A 160 24.90 54.61 23.58
C ASP A 160 24.84 55.11 25.05
N GLY A 161 25.23 54.28 26.01
CA GLY A 161 24.92 54.40 27.45
C GLY A 161 25.84 55.25 28.34
N ASN A 162 26.65 56.16 27.77
CA ASN A 162 27.82 56.89 28.34
C ASN A 162 29.13 56.28 27.83
N GLY A 163 29.86 57.07 27.03
CA GLY A 163 31.02 56.68 26.24
C GLY A 163 31.90 55.62 26.90
N LEU A 164 32.22 54.60 26.09
CA LEU A 164 33.11 53.47 26.32
C LEU A 164 33.98 53.58 27.58
N SER A 165 33.43 53.30 28.77
CA SER A 165 34.28 53.13 29.94
C SER A 165 35.06 51.83 29.72
N ASN A 166 36.39 51.90 29.74
CA ASN A 166 37.30 50.79 29.36
C ASN A 166 37.07 49.47 30.13
N THR A 167 36.26 49.46 31.18
CA THR A 167 35.86 48.26 31.92
C THR A 167 34.50 47.76 31.46
N CYS A 168 34.52 46.74 30.59
CA CYS A 168 33.34 45.95 30.23
C CYS A 168 32.76 45.30 31.49
N ASN A 169 31.67 45.85 32.02
CA ASN A 169 31.03 45.31 33.21
C ASN A 169 30.06 44.19 32.77
N LEU A 170 30.54 42.94 32.81
CA LEU A 170 29.82 41.74 32.35
C LEU A 170 28.40 41.65 32.94
N LEU A 171 28.24 42.01 34.22
CA LEU A 171 26.95 42.04 34.92
C LEU A 171 25.93 42.97 34.26
N ARG A 172 26.39 44.17 33.84
CA ARG A 172 25.53 45.12 33.11
C ARG A 172 25.16 44.58 31.73
N SER A 173 26.10 43.93 31.05
CA SER A 173 25.85 43.29 29.75
C SER A 173 24.81 42.18 29.83
N LEU A 174 24.91 41.32 30.84
CA LEU A 174 23.94 40.25 31.07
C LEU A 174 22.55 40.81 31.39
N GLN A 175 22.47 41.88 32.19
CA GLN A 175 21.20 42.53 32.50
C GLN A 175 20.55 43.13 31.25
N GLU A 176 21.32 43.81 30.40
CA GLU A 176 20.82 44.40 29.15
C GLU A 176 20.45 43.32 28.12
N PHE A 177 21.22 42.24 28.02
CA PHE A 177 20.87 41.08 27.19
C PHE A 177 19.57 40.41 27.65
N THR A 178 19.43 40.18 28.96
CA THR A 178 18.20 39.60 29.54
C THR A 178 17.00 40.49 29.27
N MET A 179 17.18 41.81 29.35
CA MET A 179 16.13 42.79 29.03
C MET A 179 15.72 42.74 27.55
N VAL A 180 16.69 42.63 26.62
CA VAL A 180 16.43 42.45 25.18
C VAL A 180 15.69 41.14 24.92
N GLN A 181 16.06 40.05 25.60
CA GLN A 181 15.39 38.76 25.49
C GLN A 181 13.96 38.79 26.03
N SER A 182 13.74 39.33 27.24
CA SER A 182 12.39 39.54 27.80
C SER A 182 11.47 40.24 26.81
N LEU A 183 12.02 41.22 26.11
CA LEU A 183 11.28 42.03 25.18
C LEU A 183 11.04 41.34 23.83
N LEU A 184 11.97 40.50 23.36
CA LEU A 184 11.73 39.56 22.26
C LEU A 184 10.56 38.61 22.58
N PHE A 185 10.45 38.17 23.84
CA PHE A 185 9.33 37.36 24.32
C PHE A 185 8.04 38.16 24.59
N GLY A 186 7.94 39.40 24.10
CA GLY A 186 6.73 40.21 24.22
C GLY A 186 6.46 40.76 25.62
N GLN A 187 7.42 40.70 26.55
CA GLN A 187 7.24 41.30 27.87
C GLN A 187 7.27 42.84 27.77
N SER A 188 6.34 43.50 28.45
CA SER A 188 6.07 44.94 28.35
C SER A 188 7.11 45.86 29.04
N ILE A 189 8.40 45.52 28.99
CA ILE A 189 9.49 46.30 29.61
C ILE A 189 10.03 47.40 28.65
N ALA A 190 9.28 47.72 27.60
CA ALA A 190 9.69 48.65 26.53
C ALA A 190 10.02 50.06 27.05
N ASP A 191 9.26 50.56 28.03
CA ASP A 191 9.43 51.90 28.59
C ASP A 191 10.78 52.10 29.29
N GLY A 192 11.33 51.02 29.86
CA GLY A 192 12.65 51.04 30.50
C GLY A 192 13.78 51.20 29.48
N ILE A 193 13.65 50.57 28.30
CA ILE A 193 14.67 50.63 27.24
C ILE A 193 14.65 52.00 26.57
N LEU A 194 13.47 52.50 26.21
CA LEU A 194 13.34 53.77 25.50
C LEU A 194 13.89 54.97 26.28
N LYS A 195 13.83 54.91 27.62
CA LYS A 195 14.41 55.90 28.53
C LYS A 195 15.95 55.84 28.60
N LYS A 196 16.55 54.66 28.38
CA LYS A 196 18.01 54.45 28.42
C LYS A 196 18.72 54.90 27.14
N VAL A 197 18.01 54.92 26.01
CA VAL A 197 18.56 55.34 24.71
C VAL A 197 18.72 56.86 24.65
N LYS A 198 19.97 57.33 24.71
CA LYS A 198 20.30 58.77 24.68
C LYS A 198 20.26 59.34 23.26
N ASN A 199 20.76 58.61 22.25
CA ASN A 199 20.80 59.11 20.88
C ASN A 199 19.43 58.95 20.21
N LYS A 200 18.64 60.01 20.30
CA LYS A 200 17.26 60.02 19.79
C LYS A 200 17.17 59.91 18.27
N LYS A 201 18.22 60.27 17.52
CA LYS A 201 18.15 60.38 16.04
C LYS A 201 18.42 59.05 15.34
N VAL A 202 19.34 58.23 15.84
CA VAL A 202 19.77 56.99 15.15
C VAL A 202 19.31 55.74 15.89
N SER A 203 19.54 55.66 17.20
CA SER A 203 19.24 54.46 17.98
C SER A 203 17.74 54.20 18.07
N ARG A 204 16.90 55.24 18.18
CA ARG A 204 15.44 55.09 18.25
C ARG A 204 14.79 54.47 17.01
N PRO A 205 15.01 54.97 15.78
CA PRO A 205 14.43 54.35 14.59
C PRO A 205 14.98 52.93 14.37
N LEU A 206 16.27 52.69 14.64
CA LEU A 206 16.86 51.35 14.54
C LEU A 206 16.21 50.37 15.51
N LEU A 207 16.05 50.77 16.78
CA LEU A 207 15.37 49.98 17.79
C LEU A 207 13.91 49.73 17.38
N GLY A 208 13.22 50.74 16.84
CA GLY A 208 11.84 50.63 16.33
C GLY A 208 11.70 49.64 15.16
N ILE A 209 12.62 49.65 14.20
CA ILE A 209 12.66 48.67 13.10
C ILE A 209 12.91 47.27 13.66
N TRP A 210 13.89 47.13 14.55
CA TRP A 210 14.20 45.85 15.19
C TRP A 210 13.01 45.31 15.99
N PHE A 211 12.32 46.17 16.74
CA PHE A 211 11.07 45.85 17.44
C PHE A 211 9.99 45.34 16.50
N LEU A 212 9.76 46.04 15.39
CA LEU A 212 8.76 45.63 14.41
C LEU A 212 9.13 44.28 13.78
N SER A 213 10.42 44.05 13.47
CA SER A 213 10.90 42.77 12.97
C SER A 213 10.71 41.65 13.99
N CYS A 214 11.06 41.88 15.26
CA CYS A 214 10.86 40.92 16.35
C CYS A 214 9.39 40.62 16.60
N TYR A 215 8.52 41.63 16.53
CA TYR A 215 7.07 41.47 16.65
C TYR A 215 6.50 40.60 15.51
N ILE A 216 6.85 40.90 14.26
CA ILE A 216 6.43 40.08 13.12
C ILE A 216 6.95 38.64 13.27
N LEU A 217 8.21 38.47 13.69
CA LEU A 217 8.83 37.17 13.83
C LEU A 217 8.23 36.34 14.97
N MET A 218 8.05 36.92 16.16
CA MET A 218 7.61 36.18 17.35
C MET A 218 6.09 36.07 17.45
N ASP A 219 5.34 37.12 17.13
CA ASP A 219 3.87 37.09 17.29
C ASP A 219 3.15 36.55 16.07
N ASN A 220 3.70 36.70 14.85
CA ASN A 220 3.04 36.19 13.65
C ASN A 220 3.69 34.89 13.17
N LEU A 221 4.99 34.90 12.87
CA LEU A 221 5.63 33.75 12.24
C LEU A 221 5.83 32.58 13.22
N TYR A 222 6.38 32.83 14.40
CA TYR A 222 6.66 31.80 15.41
C TYR A 222 5.36 31.18 15.95
N GLN A 223 4.44 32.01 16.43
CA GLN A 223 3.12 31.53 16.88
C GLN A 223 2.39 30.81 15.76
N GLY A 224 2.37 31.38 14.54
CA GLY A 224 1.76 30.76 13.37
C GLY A 224 2.36 29.39 13.04
N SER A 225 3.69 29.24 13.08
CA SER A 225 4.35 27.96 12.83
C SER A 225 4.09 26.95 13.95
N ILE A 226 4.02 27.38 15.22
CA ILE A 226 3.64 26.49 16.33
C ILE A 226 2.21 26.01 16.14
N TYR A 227 1.26 26.90 15.85
CA TYR A 227 -0.12 26.49 15.60
C TYR A 227 -0.22 25.57 14.38
N SER A 228 0.56 25.82 13.34
CA SER A 228 0.65 24.93 12.18
C SER A 228 1.22 23.57 12.56
N ASP A 229 2.30 23.50 13.33
CA ASP A 229 2.94 22.23 13.72
C ASP A 229 2.08 21.44 14.72
N LEU A 230 1.36 22.13 15.60
CA LEU A 230 0.38 21.51 16.51
C LEU A 230 -0.90 21.06 15.79
N ALA A 231 -1.29 21.73 14.71
CA ALA A 231 -2.47 21.37 13.92
C ALA A 231 -2.17 20.28 12.88
N VAL A 232 -0.97 20.30 12.28
CA VAL A 232 -0.56 19.34 11.27
C VAL A 232 -0.12 18.05 11.94
N ARG A 233 -0.79 16.96 11.61
CA ARG A 233 -0.34 15.63 12.03
C ARG A 233 0.71 15.15 11.05
N ASN A 234 1.96 15.10 11.50
CA ASN A 234 3.05 14.56 10.70
C ASN A 234 2.76 13.09 10.33
N PRO A 235 2.63 12.75 9.04
CA PRO A 235 2.36 11.38 8.64
C PRO A 235 3.51 10.47 9.11
N PRO A 236 3.21 9.24 9.55
CA PRO A 236 4.26 8.32 9.97
C PRO A 236 5.22 8.03 8.80
N LEU A 237 6.50 7.88 9.12
CA LEU A 237 7.49 7.43 8.15
C LEU A 237 7.17 5.98 7.77
N VAL A 238 6.67 5.78 6.55
CA VAL A 238 6.33 4.47 6.00
C VAL A 238 7.26 4.10 4.85
N PRO A 239 7.59 2.81 4.67
CA PRO A 239 8.32 2.34 3.50
C PRO A 239 7.59 2.69 2.21
N LYS A 240 8.30 3.31 1.26
CA LYS A 240 7.76 3.69 -0.05
C LYS A 240 8.22 2.76 -1.17
N THR A 241 9.26 1.97 -0.93
CA THR A 241 9.85 1.04 -1.88
C THR A 241 9.92 -0.38 -1.32
N PHE A 242 10.04 -1.38 -2.20
CA PHE A 242 10.20 -2.77 -1.78
C PHE A 242 11.49 -2.99 -0.98
N ASP A 243 12.58 -2.30 -1.33
CA ASP A 243 13.85 -2.37 -0.59
C ASP A 243 13.72 -1.81 0.83
N GLU A 244 13.04 -0.66 0.98
CA GLU A 244 12.70 -0.11 2.29
C GLU A 244 11.79 -1.05 3.08
N LEU A 245 10.78 -1.65 2.43
CA LEU A 245 9.85 -2.56 3.09
C LEU A 245 10.56 -3.82 3.61
N VAL A 246 11.42 -4.42 2.79
CA VAL A 246 12.19 -5.62 3.16
C VAL A 246 13.28 -5.28 4.18
N SER A 247 13.79 -4.05 4.20
CA SER A 247 14.73 -3.58 5.23
C SER A 247 14.02 -3.24 6.55
N ALA A 248 12.80 -2.70 6.48
CA ALA A 248 12.02 -2.30 7.65
C ALA A 248 11.59 -3.52 8.49
N ASN A 249 11.54 -3.37 9.81
CA ASN A 249 11.08 -4.43 10.71
C ASN A 249 9.54 -4.51 10.77
N VAL A 250 8.92 -4.72 9.62
CA VAL A 250 7.46 -4.75 9.43
C VAL A 250 7.04 -6.17 9.04
N THR A 251 5.94 -6.65 9.60
CA THR A 251 5.36 -7.93 9.18
C THR A 251 4.59 -7.73 7.88
N ILE A 252 4.88 -8.56 6.88
CA ILE A 252 4.23 -8.52 5.57
C ILE A 252 3.17 -9.61 5.54
N ILE A 253 1.92 -9.25 5.36
CA ILE A 253 0.80 -10.17 5.22
C ILE A 253 0.54 -10.36 3.72
N THR A 254 0.36 -11.60 3.28
CA THR A 254 -0.18 -11.90 1.96
C THR A 254 -1.43 -12.75 2.12
N THR A 255 -2.43 -12.49 1.28
CA THR A 255 -3.73 -13.14 1.30
C THR A 255 -4.13 -13.74 -0.03
N THR A 256 -3.39 -13.44 -1.10
CA THR A 256 -3.62 -13.94 -2.46
C THR A 256 -3.42 -15.46 -2.48
N PRO A 257 -4.49 -16.25 -2.63
CA PRO A 257 -4.38 -17.70 -2.70
C PRO A 257 -3.95 -18.12 -4.10
N GLY A 258 -3.04 -19.07 -4.18
CA GLY A 258 -2.79 -19.89 -5.35
C GLY A 258 -3.55 -21.21 -5.23
N HIS A 259 -4.25 -21.60 -6.30
CA HIS A 259 -4.82 -22.93 -6.42
C HIS A 259 -3.78 -23.86 -7.05
N PHE A 260 -3.21 -24.72 -6.22
CA PHE A 260 -2.22 -25.71 -6.64
C PHE A 260 -2.87 -27.07 -6.79
N LEU A 261 -2.73 -27.67 -7.97
CA LEU A 261 -3.12 -29.06 -8.20
C LEU A 261 -2.02 -29.97 -7.68
N GLN A 262 -2.34 -30.80 -6.71
CA GLN A 262 -1.43 -31.83 -6.24
C GLN A 262 -1.56 -33.10 -7.09
N LYS A 263 -0.53 -33.95 -7.05
CA LYS A 263 -0.57 -35.33 -7.56
C LYS A 263 -1.64 -36.22 -6.89
N SER A 264 -2.40 -35.72 -5.92
CA SER A 264 -3.58 -36.38 -5.35
C SER A 264 -4.88 -35.98 -6.07
N GLY A 265 -4.84 -35.00 -6.97
CA GLY A 265 -5.99 -34.33 -7.59
C GLY A 265 -6.74 -33.41 -6.61
N ILE A 266 -6.26 -33.29 -5.37
CA ILE A 266 -6.80 -32.36 -4.39
C ILE A 266 -6.16 -31.01 -4.66
N SER A 267 -6.99 -30.00 -4.93
CA SER A 267 -6.54 -28.62 -4.96
C SER A 267 -6.25 -28.17 -3.53
N THR A 268 -5.00 -27.78 -3.26
CA THR A 268 -4.65 -27.06 -2.04
C THR A 268 -4.55 -25.57 -2.32
N LYS A 269 -5.12 -24.78 -1.40
CA LYS A 269 -4.93 -23.33 -1.39
C LYS A 269 -3.69 -23.03 -0.55
N ALA A 270 -2.71 -22.38 -1.16
CA ALA A 270 -1.54 -21.88 -0.46
C ALA A 270 -1.19 -20.48 -0.97
N SER A 271 -0.21 -19.78 -0.40
CA SER A 271 0.16 -18.45 -0.90
C SER A 271 0.73 -18.55 -2.31
N LEU A 272 0.15 -17.81 -3.25
CA LEU A 272 0.70 -17.70 -4.61
C LEU A 272 2.14 -17.15 -4.59
N LEU A 273 2.38 -16.17 -3.73
CA LEU A 273 3.65 -15.47 -3.64
C LEU A 273 4.75 -16.36 -3.03
N THR A 274 4.48 -17.00 -1.88
CA THR A 274 5.53 -17.76 -1.16
C THR A 274 5.72 -19.18 -1.66
N GLU A 275 4.69 -19.84 -2.23
CA GLU A 275 4.79 -21.23 -2.69
C GLU A 275 5.10 -21.37 -4.19
N SER A 276 4.82 -20.34 -5.00
CA SER A 276 5.09 -20.38 -6.44
C SER A 276 6.14 -19.36 -6.86
N ILE A 277 5.79 -18.08 -6.77
CA ILE A 277 6.55 -17.02 -7.45
C ILE A 277 7.96 -16.90 -6.88
N ILE A 278 8.10 -16.77 -5.56
CA ILE A 278 9.42 -16.59 -4.95
C ILE A 278 10.31 -17.84 -5.10
N PRO A 279 9.83 -19.07 -4.83
CA PRO A 279 10.61 -20.27 -5.08
C PRO A 279 11.10 -20.38 -6.53
N ASP A 280 10.25 -20.06 -7.51
CA ASP A 280 10.65 -20.11 -8.92
C ASP A 280 11.69 -19.05 -9.27
N LEU A 281 11.58 -17.84 -8.70
CA LEU A 281 12.61 -16.82 -8.85
C LEU A 281 13.94 -17.22 -8.21
N LEU A 282 13.90 -17.86 -7.03
CA LEU A 282 15.10 -18.36 -6.36
C LEU A 282 15.77 -19.50 -7.14
N ARG A 283 14.98 -20.38 -7.79
CA ARG A 283 15.50 -21.46 -8.65
C ARG A 283 16.24 -20.95 -9.87
N LYS A 284 15.82 -19.81 -10.44
CA LYS A 284 16.49 -19.17 -11.58
C LYS A 284 17.89 -18.62 -11.24
N ASN A 285 18.25 -18.57 -9.96
CA ASN A 285 19.57 -18.18 -9.48
C ASN A 285 20.07 -16.84 -10.06
N PHE A 286 19.27 -15.78 -9.88
CA PHE A 286 19.66 -14.41 -10.22
C PHE A 286 20.86 -13.92 -9.38
N ALA A 287 21.25 -12.66 -9.54
CA ALA A 287 22.33 -12.04 -8.77
C ALA A 287 22.18 -12.29 -7.24
N SER A 288 23.30 -12.56 -6.57
CA SER A 288 23.32 -12.91 -5.13
C SER A 288 22.57 -11.90 -4.24
N ASN A 289 22.65 -10.60 -4.56
CA ASN A 289 21.95 -9.55 -3.82
C ASN A 289 20.42 -9.68 -3.94
N PHE A 290 19.90 -10.02 -5.12
CA PHE A 290 18.47 -10.23 -5.34
C PHE A 290 17.98 -11.50 -4.63
N ASN A 291 18.74 -12.60 -4.69
CA ASN A 291 18.38 -13.81 -3.95
C ASN A 291 18.39 -13.59 -2.43
N LYS A 292 19.33 -12.78 -1.91
CA LYS A 292 19.36 -12.36 -0.51
C LYS A 292 18.13 -11.51 -0.16
N PHE A 293 17.77 -10.56 -1.04
CA PHE A 293 16.56 -9.76 -0.91
C PHE A 293 15.31 -10.66 -0.84
N LEU A 294 15.14 -11.62 -1.75
CA LEU A 294 14.00 -12.54 -1.76
C LEU A 294 13.93 -13.42 -0.51
N LYS A 295 15.07 -13.93 -0.03
CA LYS A 295 15.13 -14.69 1.23
C LYS A 295 14.71 -13.84 2.44
N ASN A 296 15.17 -12.60 2.50
CA ASN A 296 14.77 -11.66 3.54
C ASN A 296 13.27 -11.35 3.46
N LEU A 297 12.74 -11.13 2.26
CA LEU A 297 11.32 -10.90 2.01
C LEU A 297 10.48 -12.09 2.52
N VAL A 298 10.80 -13.32 2.13
CA VAL A 298 10.09 -14.54 2.56
C VAL A 298 10.08 -14.69 4.07
N SER A 299 11.19 -14.37 4.75
CA SER A 299 11.27 -14.49 6.22
C SER A 299 10.29 -13.58 6.97
N LYS A 300 9.81 -12.51 6.32
CA LYS A 300 8.87 -11.53 6.88
C LYS A 300 7.43 -11.73 6.41
N ILE A 301 7.22 -12.52 5.36
CA ILE A 301 5.89 -12.80 4.84
C ILE A 301 5.17 -13.80 5.76
N VAL A 302 3.93 -13.48 6.11
CA VAL A 302 3.00 -14.38 6.76
C VAL A 302 1.77 -14.52 5.86
N TYR A 303 1.53 -15.73 5.38
CA TYR A 303 0.33 -16.02 4.63
C TYR A 303 -0.86 -16.19 5.57
N ILE A 304 -1.96 -15.54 5.22
CA ILE A 304 -3.26 -15.74 5.83
C ILE A 304 -4.24 -16.08 4.72
N ASN A 305 -4.79 -17.29 4.78
CA ASN A 305 -5.89 -17.70 3.92
C ASN A 305 -7.18 -16.95 4.33
N ALA A 306 -7.29 -15.71 3.83
CA ALA A 306 -8.45 -14.86 4.01
C ALA A 306 -9.55 -15.33 3.04
N LYS A 307 -10.32 -16.33 3.48
CA LYS A 307 -11.61 -16.62 2.86
C LYS A 307 -12.46 -15.35 2.94
N PRO A 308 -13.32 -15.05 1.94
CA PRO A 308 -14.21 -13.89 1.98
C PRO A 308 -14.95 -13.72 3.31
N GLU A 309 -15.45 -14.83 3.87
CA GLU A 309 -16.12 -14.94 5.17
C GLU A 309 -15.29 -14.40 6.36
N ASN A 310 -13.96 -14.51 6.28
CA ASN A 310 -13.04 -14.10 7.35
C ASN A 310 -12.42 -12.72 7.09
N THR A 311 -12.55 -12.17 5.88
CA THR A 311 -11.93 -10.89 5.52
C THR A 311 -12.45 -9.76 6.42
N MET A 312 -13.76 -9.74 6.72
CA MET A 312 -14.36 -8.71 7.56
C MET A 312 -13.98 -8.83 9.05
N SER A 313 -13.91 -10.06 9.58
CA SER A 313 -13.48 -10.26 10.97
C SER A 313 -11.99 -9.93 11.14
N MET A 314 -11.18 -10.24 10.13
CA MET A 314 -9.77 -9.90 10.07
C MET A 314 -9.55 -8.38 9.97
N SER A 315 -10.22 -7.69 9.04
CA SER A 315 -10.12 -6.23 8.90
C SER A 315 -10.55 -5.51 10.18
N THR A 316 -11.62 -5.97 10.82
CA THR A 316 -12.08 -5.48 12.12
C THR A 316 -11.02 -5.68 13.21
N SER A 317 -10.35 -6.84 13.23
CA SER A 317 -9.28 -7.12 14.19
C SER A 317 -8.06 -6.22 13.97
N ILE A 318 -7.63 -5.99 12.72
CA ILE A 318 -6.57 -5.03 12.38
C ILE A 318 -6.95 -3.63 12.85
N SER A 319 -8.17 -3.21 12.53
CA SER A 319 -8.70 -1.88 12.87
C SER A 319 -8.65 -1.64 14.39
N LYS A 320 -9.05 -2.65 15.17
CA LYS A 320 -9.07 -2.61 16.64
C LYS A 320 -7.75 -2.95 17.33
N SER A 321 -6.65 -3.11 16.57
CA SER A 321 -5.34 -3.53 17.12
C SER A 321 -5.37 -4.88 17.85
N ILE A 322 -6.29 -5.76 17.48
CA ILE A 322 -6.40 -7.12 18.03
C ILE A 322 -5.47 -8.03 17.24
N THR A 323 -4.67 -8.83 17.95
CA THR A 323 -3.76 -9.80 17.37
C THR A 323 -4.51 -10.83 16.52
N ILE A 324 -3.99 -11.11 15.33
CA ILE A 324 -4.60 -12.05 14.38
C ILE A 324 -3.81 -13.36 14.42
N ARG A 325 -4.50 -14.49 14.30
CA ARG A 325 -3.87 -15.80 14.21
C ARG A 325 -3.89 -16.28 12.76
N SER A 326 -2.72 -16.65 12.22
CA SER A 326 -2.67 -17.33 10.92
C SER A 326 -3.24 -18.74 11.08
N ASN A 327 -4.18 -19.11 10.20
CA ASN A 327 -4.81 -20.43 10.21
C ASN A 327 -3.80 -21.56 9.94
N GLU A 328 -2.73 -21.28 9.20
CA GLU A 328 -1.78 -22.32 8.76
C GLU A 328 -0.58 -22.43 9.70
N SER A 329 0.04 -21.31 10.05
CA SER A 329 1.26 -21.32 10.88
C SER A 329 0.97 -21.29 12.39
N LEU A 330 -0.28 -21.09 12.81
CA LEU A 330 -0.70 -20.77 14.18
C LEU A 330 0.01 -19.53 14.78
N LYS A 331 0.83 -18.83 13.99
CA LYS A 331 1.60 -17.66 14.40
C LYS A 331 0.64 -16.52 14.69
N SER A 332 0.85 -15.91 15.85
CA SER A 332 0.15 -14.72 16.30
C SER A 332 0.81 -13.49 15.68
N ILE A 333 0.04 -12.66 15.00
CA ILE A 333 0.51 -11.45 14.31
C ILE A 333 0.01 -10.23 15.09
N PRO A 334 0.90 -9.49 15.76
CA PRO A 334 0.51 -8.27 16.45
C PRO A 334 0.07 -7.22 15.43
N THR A 335 -1.11 -6.65 15.63
CA THR A 335 -1.65 -5.62 14.72
C THR A 335 -1.53 -4.21 15.30
N ASN A 336 -1.02 -4.06 16.52
CA ASN A 336 -0.84 -2.75 17.16
C ASN A 336 0.17 -1.86 16.39
N GLY A 337 1.21 -2.44 15.80
CA GLY A 337 2.24 -1.71 15.05
C GLY A 337 1.89 -1.45 13.58
N MET A 338 2.94 -1.13 12.82
CA MET A 338 2.88 -1.04 11.36
C MET A 338 2.83 -2.45 10.75
N LEU A 339 1.95 -2.63 9.77
CA LEU A 339 1.80 -3.83 8.98
C LEU A 339 1.90 -3.48 7.50
N ALA A 340 2.32 -4.44 6.68
CA ALA A 340 2.22 -4.32 5.23
C ALA A 340 1.33 -5.43 4.69
N PHE A 341 0.52 -5.15 3.68
CA PHE A 341 -0.12 -6.17 2.86
C PHE A 341 0.58 -6.20 1.51
N MET A 342 1.01 -7.37 1.06
CA MET A 342 1.62 -7.59 -0.25
C MET A 342 0.79 -8.62 -1.01
N ASP A 343 0.05 -8.15 -2.00
CA ASP A 343 -0.98 -8.93 -2.68
C ASP A 343 -1.15 -8.45 -4.13
N THR A 344 -2.01 -9.17 -4.86
CA THR A 344 -2.48 -8.72 -6.18
C THR A 344 -3.36 -7.47 -6.07
N ALA A 345 -3.45 -6.70 -7.15
CA ALA A 345 -4.18 -5.43 -7.19
C ALA A 345 -5.63 -5.55 -6.67
N ASP A 346 -6.36 -6.58 -7.11
CA ASP A 346 -7.76 -6.81 -6.72
C ASP A 346 -7.90 -7.01 -5.19
N TYR A 347 -7.01 -7.81 -4.59
CA TYR A 347 -7.01 -8.06 -3.15
C TYR A 347 -6.56 -6.83 -2.35
N LEU A 348 -5.56 -6.09 -2.83
CA LEU A 348 -5.12 -4.86 -2.18
C LEU A 348 -6.19 -3.77 -2.21
N GLN A 349 -6.94 -3.66 -3.32
CA GLN A 349 -8.06 -2.75 -3.43
C GLN A 349 -9.13 -3.10 -2.39
N LEU A 350 -9.51 -4.39 -2.31
CA LEU A 350 -10.47 -4.88 -1.30
C LEU A 350 -10.01 -4.52 0.13
N TRP A 351 -8.75 -4.80 0.49
CA TRP A 351 -8.22 -4.47 1.81
C TRP A 351 -8.19 -2.97 2.07
N THR A 352 -7.80 -2.18 1.06
CA THR A 352 -7.77 -0.72 1.16
C THR A 352 -9.18 -0.16 1.44
N GLU A 353 -10.17 -0.60 0.67
CA GLU A 353 -11.56 -0.16 0.84
C GLU A 353 -12.11 -0.56 2.21
N LEU A 354 -11.95 -1.83 2.62
CA LEU A 354 -12.44 -2.31 3.90
C LEU A 354 -11.81 -1.57 5.09
N LEU A 355 -10.50 -1.35 5.07
CA LEU A 355 -9.80 -0.67 6.17
C LEU A 355 -10.10 0.84 6.19
N ASN A 356 -10.28 1.46 5.02
CA ASN A 356 -10.72 2.85 4.93
C ASN A 356 -12.15 3.04 5.47
N ILE A 357 -13.07 2.12 5.16
CA ILE A 357 -14.44 2.14 5.70
C ILE A 357 -14.44 2.04 7.22
N LEU A 358 -13.58 1.19 7.80
CA LEU A 358 -13.47 1.04 9.25
C LEU A 358 -12.81 2.25 9.94
N GLY A 359 -12.03 3.05 9.20
CA GLY A 359 -11.59 4.38 9.59
C GLY A 359 -10.71 4.48 10.84
N SER A 360 -10.23 3.37 11.42
CA SER A 360 -9.39 3.39 12.63
C SER A 360 -7.89 3.35 12.35
N ARG A 361 -7.50 3.08 11.10
CA ARG A 361 -6.09 3.00 10.67
C ARG A 361 -5.85 3.86 9.44
N LEU A 362 -4.62 4.34 9.33
CA LEU A 362 -4.15 5.00 8.13
C LEU A 362 -3.65 3.93 7.15
N VAL A 363 -4.25 3.88 5.97
CA VAL A 363 -3.83 3.02 4.86
C VAL A 363 -3.07 3.87 3.85
N MET A 364 -1.83 3.49 3.56
CA MET A 364 -0.97 4.18 2.61
C MET A 364 -0.58 3.23 1.49
N GLN A 365 -0.89 3.61 0.25
CA GLN A 365 -0.44 2.86 -0.91
C GLN A 365 1.03 3.17 -1.21
N SER A 366 1.78 2.15 -1.60
CA SER A 366 3.13 2.34 -2.13
C SER A 366 3.09 3.24 -3.36
N MET A 367 3.97 4.25 -3.41
CA MET A 367 4.21 5.04 -4.63
C MET A 367 5.33 4.43 -5.51
N GLY A 368 5.87 3.27 -5.11
CA GLY A 368 7.00 2.63 -5.76
C GLY A 368 6.64 1.92 -7.07
N ARG A 369 7.66 1.62 -7.88
CA ARG A 369 7.52 0.75 -9.06
C ARG A 369 6.99 -0.61 -8.61
N GLN A 370 5.95 -1.09 -9.28
CA GLN A 370 5.35 -2.40 -9.04
C GLN A 370 6.39 -3.51 -9.14
N LEU A 371 6.27 -4.56 -8.31
CA LEU A 371 7.08 -5.76 -8.49
C LEU A 371 6.55 -6.51 -9.71
N ARG A 372 6.98 -6.08 -10.91
CA ARG A 372 6.77 -6.84 -12.12
C ARG A 372 7.74 -7.99 -12.08
N VAL A 373 7.22 -9.20 -11.94
CA VAL A 373 8.02 -10.40 -12.10
C VAL A 373 8.39 -10.48 -13.58
N PRO A 374 9.68 -10.39 -13.97
CA PRO A 374 10.10 -10.63 -15.34
C PRO A 374 10.03 -12.15 -15.59
N LEU A 375 8.83 -12.65 -15.79
CA LEU A 375 8.57 -14.02 -16.21
C LEU A 375 8.37 -13.98 -17.72
N TRP A 376 9.35 -14.50 -18.45
CA TRP A 376 9.35 -14.70 -19.90
C TRP A 376 9.58 -13.43 -20.72
N GLN A 377 10.79 -12.90 -20.64
CA GLN A 377 11.35 -12.12 -21.74
C GLN A 377 12.62 -12.84 -22.17
N ASP A 378 12.44 -13.98 -22.85
CA ASP A 378 13.54 -14.66 -23.51
C ASP A 378 13.99 -13.82 -24.72
N ASP A 379 15.30 -13.79 -24.94
CA ASP A 379 16.04 -13.24 -26.09
C ASP A 379 15.68 -13.87 -27.44
N LEU A 380 14.56 -14.58 -27.54
CA LEU A 380 13.99 -15.03 -28.80
C LEU A 380 12.87 -14.06 -29.17
N GLY A 381 13.23 -13.06 -29.98
CA GLY A 381 12.25 -12.24 -30.68
C GLY A 381 11.19 -13.14 -31.33
N GLN A 382 9.94 -12.91 -30.94
CA GLN A 382 8.68 -13.54 -31.38
C GLN A 382 8.03 -14.50 -30.37
N SER A 383 7.22 -13.91 -29.48
CA SER A 383 6.03 -14.58 -28.94
C SER A 383 4.78 -13.94 -29.56
N LYS A 384 4.51 -14.27 -30.83
CA LYS A 384 3.15 -14.14 -31.38
C LYS A 384 2.48 -15.50 -31.23
N PHE A 385 1.61 -15.66 -30.24
CA PHE A 385 0.69 -16.79 -30.22
C PHE A 385 -0.42 -16.51 -31.24
N TYR A 386 -0.33 -17.15 -32.40
CA TYR A 386 -1.40 -17.16 -33.38
C TYR A 386 -2.44 -18.21 -32.96
N LEU A 387 -3.68 -17.76 -32.83
CA LEU A 387 -4.87 -18.59 -32.89
C LEU A 387 -4.88 -19.35 -34.23
N ALA A 388 -4.93 -20.67 -34.16
CA ALA A 388 -5.43 -21.52 -35.23
C ALA A 388 -6.17 -22.69 -34.57
N SER A 389 -7.50 -22.63 -34.57
CA SER A 389 -8.35 -23.79 -34.26
C SER A 389 -8.35 -24.73 -35.46
N ASN A 390 -8.52 -26.03 -35.20
CA ASN A 390 -8.99 -26.97 -36.23
C ASN A 390 -10.49 -26.85 -36.45
#